data_AF-A0A0S8A3U1-F1
#
_entry.id   AF-A0A0S8A3U1-F1
#
_cell.length_a   1.000
_cell.length_b   1.000
_cell.length_c   1.000
_cell.angle_alpha   90.00
_cell.angle_beta   90.00
_cell.angle_gamma   90.00
#
_symmetry.space_group_name_H-M   'P 1'
#
loop_
_entity.id
_entity.type
_entity.pdbx_description
1 polymer ?
#
loop_
_entity_poly.entity_id
_entity_poly.type
_entity_poly.pdbx_seq_one_letter_code
_entity_poly.pdbx_strand_id
1 'polypeptide(L)'
;MASEILRNPLYKTVLEDKCSRCPAPMANAEEKYEGTLSNNEFTVQLRINNRSGHKLPTSFPSRRVYIHFLVREDNGNITFESGKTNTDGSIVGANADTNLNRYEPHYEEITHQHQVQIYEPIMGDTDGNVTYTLLRAATYLKGNRIPPAGFDKNTVPDYIQVAGATLSDANFNSGSDIVT
;
A
#
# COMPACT_ATOMS: atom_id res chain seq x y z
N MET A 1 -3.86 -9.16 21.81
CA MET A 1 -4.33 -10.45 21.23
C MET A 1 -5.24 -11.20 22.20
N ALA A 2 -4.84 -11.41 23.46
CA ALA A 2 -5.70 -12.02 24.48
C ALA A 2 -7.06 -11.32 24.64
N SER A 3 -7.09 -9.97 24.60
CA SER A 3 -8.31 -9.17 24.71
C SER A 3 -9.31 -9.37 23.56
N GLU A 4 -8.85 -9.66 22.33
CA GLU A 4 -9.72 -9.88 21.17
C GLU A 4 -10.26 -11.32 21.13
N ILE A 5 -9.45 -12.29 21.56
CA ILE A 5 -9.87 -13.69 21.73
C ILE A 5 -10.91 -13.82 22.84
N LEU A 6 -10.77 -13.04 23.92
CA LEU A 6 -11.77 -12.98 25.00
C LEU A 6 -13.10 -12.38 24.55
N ARG A 7 -13.07 -11.44 23.59
CA ARG A 7 -14.28 -10.78 23.08
C ARG A 7 -14.95 -11.55 21.95
N ASN A 8 -14.19 -12.34 21.19
CA ASN A 8 -14.70 -13.10 20.05
C ASN A 8 -14.19 -14.56 20.04
N PRO A 9 -14.63 -15.40 21.00
CA PRO A 9 -14.08 -16.74 21.20
C PRO A 9 -14.31 -17.69 20.01
N LEU A 10 -15.31 -17.41 19.17
CA LEU A 10 -15.62 -18.20 17.97
C LEU A 10 -14.52 -18.10 16.89
N TYR A 11 -13.70 -17.04 16.88
CA TYR A 11 -12.64 -16.84 15.89
C TYR A 11 -11.24 -17.18 16.43
N LYS A 12 -11.16 -17.74 17.63
CA LYS A 12 -9.90 -18.05 18.32
C LYS A 12 -8.93 -18.84 17.45
N THR A 13 -9.39 -19.91 16.81
CA THR A 13 -8.56 -20.78 15.96
C THR A 13 -8.01 -20.07 14.74
N VAL A 14 -8.79 -19.18 14.12
CA VAL A 14 -8.36 -18.39 12.95
C VAL A 14 -7.37 -17.29 13.35
N LEU A 15 -7.60 -16.64 14.49
CA LEU A 15 -6.73 -15.59 15.02
C LEU A 15 -5.38 -16.16 15.48
N GLU A 16 -5.38 -17.32 16.15
CA GLU A 16 -4.17 -17.99 16.61
C GLU A 16 -3.36 -18.57 15.44
N ASP A 17 -3.99 -19.22 14.45
CA ASP A 17 -3.31 -19.87 13.31
C ASP A 17 -2.60 -18.85 12.38
N LYS A 18 -3.21 -17.69 12.11
CA LYS A 18 -2.63 -16.68 11.21
C LYS A 18 -1.45 -15.90 11.80
N CYS A 19 -1.39 -15.76 13.12
CA CYS A 19 -0.37 -14.92 13.76
C CYS A 19 0.80 -15.71 14.36
N SER A 20 0.62 -16.98 14.73
CA SER A 20 1.66 -17.80 15.39
C SER A 20 2.54 -18.61 14.41
N ARG A 21 2.09 -18.80 13.16
CA ARG A 21 2.85 -19.48 12.10
C ARG A 21 3.76 -18.57 11.26
N CYS A 22 3.70 -17.25 11.48
CA CYS A 22 4.49 -16.30 10.71
C CYS A 22 5.77 -15.95 11.50
N PRO A 23 6.96 -16.45 11.12
CA PRO A 23 8.22 -16.03 11.72
C PRO A 23 8.58 -14.64 11.20
N ALA A 24 7.79 -13.62 11.54
CA ALA A 24 8.08 -12.21 11.31
C ALA A 24 8.82 -11.84 9.99
N PRO A 25 8.46 -12.33 8.77
CA PRO A 25 8.69 -11.50 7.60
C PRO A 25 7.73 -10.31 7.78
N MET A 26 8.26 -9.09 7.70
CA MET A 26 7.46 -7.87 7.78
C MET A 26 6.54 -7.79 6.56
N ALA A 27 5.43 -8.52 6.62
CA ALA A 27 4.45 -8.73 5.56
C ALA A 27 5.00 -9.43 4.30
N ASN A 28 4.33 -10.51 3.88
CA ASN A 28 4.60 -11.15 2.61
C ASN A 28 3.63 -10.59 1.58
N ALA A 29 4.18 -9.94 0.55
CA ALA A 29 3.45 -9.64 -0.67
C ALA A 29 3.71 -10.75 -1.69
N GLU A 30 2.66 -11.19 -2.40
CA GLU A 30 2.84 -11.90 -3.66
C GLU A 30 2.40 -10.97 -4.77
N GLU A 31 3.26 -10.84 -5.76
CA GLU A 31 3.07 -10.04 -6.95
C GLU A 31 2.79 -10.97 -8.12
N LYS A 32 1.69 -10.71 -8.84
CA LYS A 32 1.39 -11.37 -10.11
C LYS A 32 1.23 -10.29 -11.15
N TYR A 33 1.92 -10.43 -12.27
CA TYR A 33 1.82 -9.50 -13.38
C TYR A 33 1.36 -10.19 -14.65
N GLU A 34 0.54 -9.50 -15.43
CA GLU A 34 0.14 -9.92 -16.78
C GLU A 34 0.40 -8.76 -17.73
N GLY A 35 1.26 -8.99 -18.72
CA GLY A 35 1.65 -7.99 -19.72
C GLY A 35 0.96 -8.24 -21.05
N THR A 36 0.43 -7.19 -21.66
CA THR A 36 -0.13 -7.24 -23.03
C THR A 36 0.48 -6.14 -23.87
N LEU A 37 0.79 -6.47 -25.13
CA LEU A 37 1.27 -5.52 -26.12
C LEU A 37 0.22 -5.41 -27.23
N SER A 38 -0.37 -4.24 -27.40
CA SER A 38 -1.38 -3.98 -28.43
C SER A 38 -1.27 -2.54 -28.90
N ASN A 39 -1.41 -2.28 -30.20
CA ASN A 39 -1.43 -0.93 -30.76
C ASN A 39 -0.28 0.00 -30.28
N ASN A 40 0.95 -0.54 -30.20
CA ASN A 40 2.14 0.16 -29.68
C ASN A 40 2.09 0.57 -28.20
N GLU A 41 1.14 0.04 -27.43
CA GLU A 41 1.02 0.22 -25.99
C GLU A 41 1.36 -1.09 -25.28
N PHE A 42 2.20 -1.00 -24.26
CA PHE A 42 2.55 -2.11 -23.37
C PHE A 42 1.92 -1.87 -22.01
N THR A 43 0.90 -2.66 -21.68
CA THR A 43 0.12 -2.55 -20.45
C THR A 43 0.46 -3.73 -19.54
N VAL A 44 0.72 -3.46 -18.26
CA VAL A 44 1.01 -4.50 -17.27
C VAL A 44 0.08 -4.36 -16.08
N GLN A 45 -0.80 -5.32 -15.87
CA GLN A 45 -1.60 -5.37 -14.64
C GLN A 45 -0.81 -6.07 -13.54
N LEU A 46 -0.55 -5.37 -12.44
CA LEU A 46 0.13 -5.89 -11.27
C LEU A 46 -0.86 -6.04 -10.12
N ARG A 47 -1.03 -7.29 -9.66
CA ARG A 47 -1.80 -7.59 -8.44
C ARG A 47 -0.86 -7.79 -7.26
N ILE A 48 -1.12 -7.03 -6.20
CA ILE A 48 -0.41 -7.13 -4.93
C ILE A 48 -1.32 -7.84 -3.93
N ASN A 49 -0.87 -8.95 -3.36
CA ASN A 49 -1.63 -9.72 -2.37
C ASN A 49 -0.97 -9.64 -1.01
N ASN A 50 -1.68 -9.12 -0.02
CA ASN A 50 -1.28 -9.16 1.37
C ASN A 50 -1.59 -10.53 1.98
N ARG A 51 -0.55 -11.31 2.26
CA ARG A 51 -0.67 -12.64 2.89
C ARG A 51 -0.64 -12.59 4.43
N SER A 52 -0.61 -11.41 5.02
CA SER A 52 -0.62 -11.24 6.48
C SER A 52 -2.04 -11.06 7.05
N GLY A 53 -2.18 -11.28 8.35
CA GLY A 53 -3.44 -11.06 9.09
C GLY A 53 -3.70 -9.59 9.48
N HIS A 54 -2.88 -8.65 9.02
CA HIS A 54 -2.97 -7.21 9.33
C HIS A 54 -2.74 -6.37 8.07
N LYS A 55 -2.88 -5.03 8.16
CA LYS A 55 -2.57 -4.15 7.01
C LYS A 55 -1.09 -4.26 6.56
N LEU A 56 -0.81 -4.10 5.28
CA LEU A 56 0.53 -4.08 4.68
C LEU A 56 0.85 -2.67 4.16
N PRO A 57 1.94 -2.03 4.60
CA PRO A 57 2.75 -2.37 5.78
C PRO A 57 2.02 -2.12 7.11
N THR A 58 2.27 -2.92 8.15
CA THR A 58 1.71 -2.66 9.50
C THR A 58 2.67 -1.85 10.38
N SER A 59 2.23 -1.53 11.60
CA SER A 59 2.98 -0.83 12.66
C SER A 59 3.13 0.68 12.42
N PHE A 60 4.30 1.22 12.75
CA PHE A 60 4.59 2.65 12.84
C PHE A 60 4.26 3.38 11.52
N PRO A 61 3.50 4.50 11.56
CA PRO A 61 3.02 5.20 10.37
C PRO A 61 4.09 5.66 9.36
N SER A 62 5.36 5.79 9.74
CA SER A 62 6.41 6.11 8.76
C SER A 62 6.82 4.94 7.85
N ARG A 63 6.25 3.74 8.05
CA ARG A 63 6.54 2.58 7.19
C ARG A 63 5.82 2.72 5.86
N ARG A 64 6.58 2.47 4.80
CA ARG A 64 6.13 2.55 3.41
C ARG A 64 6.49 1.25 2.70
N VAL A 65 5.64 0.82 1.80
CA VAL A 65 5.94 -0.16 0.75
C VAL A 65 5.61 0.53 -0.56
N TYR A 66 6.42 0.33 -1.59
CA TYR A 66 6.20 0.97 -2.88
C TYR A 66 6.56 -0.02 -3.99
N ILE A 67 6.10 0.29 -5.19
CA ILE A 67 6.37 -0.51 -6.39
C ILE A 67 7.56 0.13 -7.11
N HIS A 68 8.63 -0.65 -7.30
CA HIS A 68 9.70 -0.33 -8.25
C HIS A 68 9.42 -1.12 -9.53
N PHE A 69 9.00 -0.43 -10.59
CA PHE A 69 8.68 -1.03 -11.87
C PHE A 69 9.71 -0.64 -12.93
N LEU A 70 10.21 -1.61 -13.68
CA LEU A 70 11.31 -1.44 -14.62
C LEU A 70 11.06 -2.26 -15.89
N VAL A 71 11.06 -1.59 -17.04
CA VAL A 71 11.02 -2.20 -18.37
C VAL A 71 12.36 -2.00 -19.05
N ARG A 72 12.91 -3.09 -19.58
CA ARG A 72 14.17 -3.11 -20.33
C ARG A 72 13.98 -3.76 -21.69
N GLU A 73 14.69 -3.23 -22.67
CA GLU A 73 14.89 -3.88 -23.96
C GLU A 73 15.91 -5.03 -23.86
N ASP A 74 15.96 -5.88 -24.89
CA ASP A 74 16.91 -6.99 -25.00
C ASP A 74 18.38 -6.54 -24.96
N ASN A 75 18.65 -5.32 -25.41
CA ASN A 75 19.99 -4.70 -25.37
C ASN A 75 20.37 -4.16 -23.97
N GLY A 76 19.47 -4.24 -22.99
CA GLY A 76 19.65 -3.76 -21.62
C GLY A 76 19.25 -2.30 -21.36
N ASN A 77 18.85 -1.56 -22.39
CA ASN A 77 18.36 -0.18 -22.27
C ASN A 77 17.05 -0.13 -21.47
N ILE A 78 16.92 0.89 -20.63
CA ILE A 78 15.72 1.13 -19.83
C ILE A 78 14.76 2.01 -20.64
N THR A 79 13.55 1.51 -20.90
CA THR A 79 12.50 2.26 -21.62
C THR A 79 11.47 2.85 -20.66
N PHE A 80 11.30 2.24 -19.48
CA PHE A 80 10.44 2.75 -18.41
C PHE A 80 11.01 2.37 -17.04
N GLU A 81 11.12 3.31 -16.12
CA GLU A 81 11.47 3.04 -14.72
C GLU A 81 10.68 3.97 -13.80
N SER A 82 9.90 3.42 -12.87
CA SER A 82 9.20 4.17 -11.82
C SER A 82 9.57 3.60 -10.45
N GLY A 83 9.75 4.48 -9.46
CA GLY A 83 10.03 4.07 -8.08
C GLY A 83 11.49 3.66 -7.83
N LYS A 84 12.44 4.08 -8.67
CA LYS A 84 13.87 3.85 -8.44
C LYS A 84 14.32 4.44 -7.10
N THR A 85 15.10 3.68 -6.33
CA THR A 85 15.70 4.18 -5.09
C THR A 85 17.05 4.82 -5.33
N ASN A 86 17.29 5.96 -4.69
CA ASN A 86 18.60 6.60 -4.60
C ASN A 86 19.45 5.99 -3.48
N THR A 87 20.74 6.30 -3.47
CA THR A 87 21.68 5.81 -2.45
C THR A 87 21.37 6.29 -1.03
N ASP A 88 20.64 7.40 -0.89
CA ASP A 88 20.18 7.96 0.38
C ASP A 88 18.84 7.35 0.85
N GLY A 89 18.27 6.41 0.09
CA GLY A 89 16.99 5.77 0.40
C GLY A 89 15.76 6.54 -0.06
N SER A 90 15.91 7.74 -0.64
CA SER A 90 14.80 8.45 -1.29
C SER A 90 14.34 7.72 -2.56
N ILE A 91 13.06 7.86 -2.89
CA ILE A 91 12.46 7.25 -4.06
C ILE A 91 12.28 8.33 -5.14
N VAL A 92 12.87 8.11 -6.31
CA VAL A 92 12.70 9.01 -7.46
C VAL A 92 11.22 9.06 -7.86
N GLY A 93 10.66 10.26 -7.89
CA GLY A 93 9.23 10.50 -8.18
C GLY A 93 8.34 10.59 -6.95
N ALA A 94 8.79 10.16 -5.76
CA ALA A 94 7.99 10.26 -4.55
C ALA A 94 7.88 11.72 -4.07
N ASN A 95 6.68 12.30 -4.16
CA ASN A 95 6.44 13.68 -3.77
C ASN A 95 6.89 14.00 -2.33
N ALA A 96 6.61 13.10 -1.38
CA ALA A 96 6.95 13.28 0.04
C ALA A 96 8.47 13.35 0.32
N ASP A 97 9.28 12.74 -0.54
CA ASP A 97 10.74 12.76 -0.39
C ASP A 97 11.36 14.07 -0.90
N THR A 98 10.60 14.88 -1.65
CA THR A 98 11.01 16.22 -2.12
C THR A 98 10.37 17.34 -1.33
N ASN A 99 9.12 17.15 -0.87
CA ASN A 99 8.37 18.11 -0.10
C ASN A 99 7.44 17.39 0.88
N LEU A 100 7.71 17.52 2.17
CA LEU A 100 6.97 16.87 3.25
C LEU A 100 5.49 17.30 3.35
N ASN A 101 5.07 18.38 2.69
CA ASN A 101 3.66 18.78 2.64
C ASN A 101 2.90 18.13 1.47
N ARG A 102 3.57 17.28 0.67
CA ARG A 102 2.99 16.58 -0.47
C ARG A 102 3.16 15.08 -0.30
N TYR A 103 2.34 14.31 -0.99
CA TYR A 103 2.38 12.86 -0.98
C TYR A 103 1.85 12.32 -2.30
N GLU A 104 2.23 11.09 -2.65
CA GLU A 104 1.66 10.39 -3.81
C GLU A 104 0.19 10.04 -3.52
N PRO A 105 -0.74 10.27 -4.46
CA PRO A 105 -2.08 9.70 -4.34
C PRO A 105 -2.01 8.16 -4.37
N HIS A 106 -3.17 7.53 -4.24
CA HIS A 106 -3.29 6.14 -4.63
C HIS A 106 -3.55 6.08 -6.13
N TYR A 107 -2.71 5.38 -6.87
CA TYR A 107 -2.86 5.16 -8.30
C TYR A 107 -3.57 3.83 -8.54
N GLU A 108 -4.63 3.89 -9.36
CA GLU A 108 -5.21 2.72 -10.04
C GLU A 108 -4.46 2.44 -11.35
N GLU A 109 -3.86 3.47 -11.96
CA GLU A 109 -3.11 3.42 -13.21
C GLU A 109 -1.85 4.32 -13.14
N ILE A 110 -0.72 3.79 -13.62
CA ILE A 110 0.57 4.48 -13.73
C ILE A 110 0.93 4.62 -15.22
N THR A 111 0.81 5.83 -15.74
CA THR A 111 1.13 6.15 -17.14
C THR A 111 2.46 6.89 -17.29
N HIS A 112 3.04 7.36 -16.19
CA HIS A 112 4.26 8.16 -16.19
C HIS A 112 5.28 7.67 -15.16
N GLN A 113 6.57 7.72 -15.52
CA GLN A 113 7.69 7.28 -14.68
C GLN A 113 7.82 8.01 -13.34
N HIS A 114 7.24 9.21 -13.23
CA HIS A 114 7.25 10.00 -11.99
C HIS A 114 6.06 9.70 -11.07
N GLN A 115 5.10 8.89 -11.51
CA GLN A 115 4.01 8.40 -10.66
C GLN A 115 4.48 7.13 -9.96
N VAL A 116 4.54 7.16 -8.63
CA VAL A 116 5.03 6.04 -7.83
C VAL A 116 3.92 5.54 -6.93
N GLN A 117 3.52 4.27 -7.08
CA GLN A 117 2.57 3.69 -6.13
C GLN A 117 3.28 3.45 -4.79
N ILE A 118 2.85 4.19 -3.77
CA ILE A 118 3.34 4.07 -2.39
C ILE A 118 2.17 3.73 -1.47
N TYR A 119 2.27 2.58 -0.81
CA TYR A 119 1.40 2.11 0.25
C TYR A 119 1.87 2.64 1.60
N GLU A 120 1.19 3.66 2.09
CA GLU A 120 1.54 4.37 3.30
C GLU A 120 0.31 5.04 3.94
N PRO A 121 0.36 5.32 5.25
CA PRO A 121 -0.56 6.26 5.85
C PRO A 121 -0.02 7.69 5.75
N ILE A 122 -0.84 8.61 5.27
CA ILE A 122 -0.60 10.06 5.37
C ILE A 122 -1.56 10.62 6.41
N MET A 123 -1.01 11.24 7.45
CA MET A 123 -1.80 11.80 8.55
C MET A 123 -2.00 13.30 8.33
N GLY A 124 -3.14 13.79 8.78
CA GLY A 124 -3.49 15.20 8.86
C GLY A 124 -3.56 15.66 10.31
N ASP A 125 -3.12 16.88 10.58
CA ASP A 125 -3.39 17.54 11.87
C ASP A 125 -4.83 18.08 11.95
N THR A 126 -5.16 18.76 13.05
CA THR A 126 -6.50 19.32 13.27
C THR A 126 -6.87 20.42 12.27
N ASP A 127 -5.88 21.05 11.63
CA ASP A 127 -6.07 22.08 10.61
C ASP A 127 -6.12 21.48 9.19
N GLY A 128 -5.97 20.15 9.08
CA GLY A 128 -5.97 19.41 7.82
C GLY A 128 -4.63 19.41 7.09
N ASN A 129 -3.56 19.94 7.69
CA ASN A 129 -2.24 19.93 7.09
C ASN A 129 -1.57 18.56 7.25
N VAL A 130 -0.74 18.17 6.28
CA VAL A 130 0.05 16.93 6.37
C VAL A 130 0.95 17.00 7.60
N THR A 131 0.98 15.92 8.38
CA THR A 131 1.86 15.78 9.54
C THR A 131 2.44 14.38 9.63
N TYR A 132 3.73 14.30 9.95
CA TYR A 132 4.40 13.05 10.33
C TYR A 132 4.61 12.94 11.85
N THR A 133 4.18 13.96 12.60
CA THR A 133 4.28 13.97 14.07
C THR A 133 3.08 13.28 14.67
N LEU A 134 3.28 12.09 15.27
CA LEU A 134 2.19 11.27 15.80
C LEU A 134 1.28 12.01 16.81
N LEU A 135 1.86 12.84 17.67
CA LEU A 135 1.09 13.60 18.67
C LEU A 135 0.24 14.71 18.06
N ARG A 136 0.46 15.05 16.79
CA ARG A 136 -0.34 16.02 16.02
C ARG A 136 -1.32 15.35 15.08
N ALA A 137 -1.23 14.04 14.85
CA ALA A 137 -2.09 13.34 13.93
C ALA A 137 -3.52 13.28 14.49
N ALA A 138 -4.46 13.86 13.74
CA ALA A 138 -5.89 13.86 14.08
C ALA A 138 -6.69 12.95 13.14
N THR A 139 -6.31 12.86 11.86
CA THR A 139 -6.99 12.06 10.84
C THR A 139 -6.02 11.44 9.85
N TYR A 140 -6.51 10.54 8.99
CA TYR A 140 -5.79 10.07 7.81
C TYR A 140 -6.26 10.83 6.56
N LEU A 141 -5.35 11.53 5.89
CA LEU A 141 -5.58 12.17 4.59
C LEU A 141 -5.51 11.15 3.45
N LYS A 142 -4.67 10.13 3.61
CA LYS A 142 -4.56 8.95 2.74
C LYS A 142 -4.27 7.74 3.61
N GLY A 143 -4.88 6.61 3.30
CA GLY A 143 -4.65 5.37 4.02
C GLY A 143 -4.83 4.17 3.11
N ASN A 144 -3.86 3.95 2.22
CA ASN A 144 -3.90 2.89 1.22
C ASN A 144 -3.07 1.65 1.60
N ARG A 145 -2.84 1.43 2.90
CA ARG A 145 -2.17 0.20 3.34
C ARG A 145 -3.08 -1.00 3.07
N ILE A 146 -2.59 -1.97 2.29
CA ILE A 146 -3.37 -3.11 1.79
C ILE A 146 -3.91 -3.91 2.99
N PRO A 147 -5.23 -4.03 3.17
CA PRO A 147 -5.81 -4.71 4.32
C PRO A 147 -5.54 -6.23 4.26
N PRO A 148 -5.85 -7.01 5.32
CA PRO A 148 -5.76 -8.47 5.24
C PRO A 148 -6.89 -9.07 4.40
N ALA A 149 -6.70 -10.32 3.98
CA ALA A 149 -7.74 -11.09 3.28
C ALA A 149 -9.05 -11.16 4.09
N GLY A 150 -10.19 -10.93 3.41
CA GLY A 150 -11.53 -10.89 4.01
C GLY A 150 -11.92 -9.55 4.66
N PHE A 151 -11.07 -8.53 4.60
CA PHE A 151 -11.42 -7.18 5.03
C PHE A 151 -12.35 -6.50 4.03
N ASP A 152 -13.51 -6.05 4.51
CA ASP A 152 -14.42 -5.21 3.76
C ASP A 152 -14.31 -3.76 4.23
N LYS A 153 -13.80 -2.90 3.35
CA LYS A 153 -13.58 -1.49 3.66
C LYS A 153 -14.86 -0.69 3.85
N ASN A 154 -16.02 -1.18 3.41
CA ASN A 154 -17.27 -0.43 3.50
C ASN A 154 -18.06 -0.68 4.79
N THR A 155 -17.69 -1.73 5.54
CA THR A 155 -18.43 -2.15 6.74
C THR A 155 -17.65 -1.98 8.04
N VAL A 156 -16.35 -1.68 7.94
CA VAL A 156 -15.49 -1.43 9.11
C VAL A 156 -15.65 0.00 9.64
N PRO A 157 -15.41 0.24 10.95
CA PRO A 157 -15.37 1.59 11.50
C PRO A 157 -14.30 2.48 10.87
N ASP A 158 -14.57 3.77 10.77
CA ASP A 158 -13.74 4.79 10.12
C ASP A 158 -12.28 4.78 10.61
N TYR A 159 -12.03 4.54 11.90
CA TYR A 159 -10.68 4.56 12.48
C TYR A 159 -9.79 3.37 12.06
N ILE A 160 -10.36 2.30 11.46
CA ILE A 160 -9.61 1.21 10.82
C ILE A 160 -9.82 1.15 9.30
N GLN A 161 -10.71 1.98 8.75
CA GLN A 161 -11.01 2.03 7.33
C GLN A 161 -9.76 2.41 6.50
N VAL A 162 -9.83 2.18 5.19
CA VAL A 162 -8.92 2.85 4.25
C VAL A 162 -9.34 4.32 4.13
N ALA A 163 -8.44 5.20 3.73
CA ALA A 163 -8.72 6.65 3.67
C ALA A 163 -8.29 7.27 2.35
N GLY A 164 -8.95 8.37 1.98
CA GLY A 164 -8.73 9.09 0.72
C GLY A 164 -9.33 8.35 -0.49
N ALA A 165 -8.73 8.56 -1.66
CA ALA A 165 -9.21 8.00 -2.94
C ALA A 165 -9.35 6.47 -2.91
N THR A 166 -8.51 5.77 -2.15
CA THR A 166 -8.54 4.31 -1.98
C THR A 166 -9.88 3.76 -1.47
N LEU A 167 -10.69 4.56 -0.79
CA LEU A 167 -12.02 4.11 -0.36
C LEU A 167 -12.94 3.83 -1.56
N SER A 168 -12.78 4.58 -2.66
CA SER A 168 -13.63 4.47 -3.84
C SER A 168 -13.10 3.47 -4.88
N ASP A 169 -11.85 3.02 -4.77
CA ASP A 169 -11.23 2.06 -5.69
C ASP A 169 -11.96 0.71 -5.66
N ALA A 170 -12.49 0.22 -6.78
CA ALA A 170 -13.23 -1.04 -6.79
C ALA A 170 -12.35 -2.29 -6.57
N ASN A 171 -11.08 -2.24 -6.96
CA ASN A 171 -10.15 -3.36 -6.95
C ASN A 171 -9.28 -3.42 -5.67
N PHE A 172 -9.28 -2.34 -4.87
CA PHE A 172 -8.65 -2.31 -3.54
C PHE A 172 -9.58 -2.86 -2.45
N ASN A 173 -9.55 -4.17 -2.22
CA ASN A 173 -10.32 -4.81 -1.15
C ASN A 173 -9.76 -6.20 -0.78
N SER A 174 -10.30 -6.80 0.28
CA SER A 174 -10.17 -8.24 0.56
C SER A 174 -8.75 -8.80 0.52
N GLY A 175 -7.74 -8.03 0.91
CA GLY A 175 -6.36 -8.50 0.93
C GLY A 175 -5.53 -8.14 -0.29
N SER A 176 -6.05 -7.39 -1.26
CA SER A 176 -5.34 -7.09 -2.49
C SER A 176 -5.57 -5.69 -3.03
N ASP A 177 -4.69 -5.32 -3.96
CA ASP A 177 -4.76 -4.15 -4.83
C ASP A 177 -4.37 -4.58 -6.26
N ILE A 178 -4.89 -3.89 -7.27
CA ILE A 178 -4.48 -4.04 -8.67
C ILE A 178 -4.12 -2.66 -9.22
N VAL A 179 -2.90 -2.54 -9.72
CA VAL A 179 -2.40 -1.33 -10.38
C VAL A 179 -2.09 -1.67 -11.83
N THR A 180 -2.47 -0.80 -12.76
CA THR A 180 -2.20 -0.94 -14.20
C THR A 180 -1.09 -0.01 -14.67
#